data_AF-A0A6P7H4F9-F1
#
_entry.id   AF-A0A6P7H4F9-F1
#
_cell.length_a   1.000
_cell.length_b   1.000
_cell.length_c   1.000
_cell.angle_alpha   90.00
_cell.angle_beta   90.00
_cell.angle_gamma   90.00
#
_symmetry.space_group_name_H-M   'P 1'
#
loop_
_entity.id
_entity.type
_entity.pdbx_description
1 polymer ?
#
loop_
_entity_poly.entity_id
_entity_poly.type
_entity_poly.pdbx_seq_one_letter_code
_entity_poly.pdbx_strand_id
1 'polypeptide(L)'
;MDIVDEETSKLLTSFILEIIMEAFPENTEYVTHVDKLKEATITGMKCKLGEEGCLALAKKQFDDFRNKNILPELSIQDAVFCYGLKNSDILQHDYEFLLDTIKSTQSSALTTSILIALGCMEDERLLKNYLDLTLDPKIFIRKQDLQVVFNAVYFNNKVGVSACLGFLEKNLKEMDVAYDGGNQLYGLLIDFASKLSTPEEVRKMKKILETYKDNENVQLARSSVLDTIETNHQWKIDYGKELKDVLQKHVHSAQPNHHLGNTIYICFFMLFINIFMVF
;
A
#
# COMPACT_ATOMS: atom_id res chain seq x y z
N MET A 1 3.60 -7.21 4.68
CA MET A 1 2.31 -7.89 4.97
C MET A 1 2.45 -8.44 6.38
N ASP A 2 1.55 -8.15 7.31
CA ASP A 2 1.62 -8.67 8.69
C ASP A 2 0.36 -9.47 8.96
N ILE A 3 0.40 -10.75 8.62
CA ILE A 3 -0.79 -11.61 8.64
C ILE A 3 -0.88 -12.32 9.98
N VAL A 4 0.14 -13.10 10.29
CA VAL A 4 0.20 -13.97 11.49
C VAL A 4 1.38 -13.55 12.35
N ASP A 5 2.58 -13.72 11.81
CA ASP A 5 3.85 -13.31 12.38
C ASP A 5 4.84 -12.98 11.24
N GLU A 6 6.05 -12.50 11.59
CA GLU A 6 7.07 -12.12 10.62
C GLU A 6 7.56 -13.30 9.78
N GLU A 7 7.69 -14.49 10.38
CA GLU A 7 8.12 -15.71 9.69
C GLU A 7 7.13 -16.12 8.61
N THR A 8 5.85 -16.21 8.96
CA THR A 8 4.75 -16.54 8.05
C THR A 8 4.66 -15.53 6.91
N SER A 9 4.90 -14.25 7.22
CA SER A 9 4.90 -13.19 6.22
C SER A 9 6.04 -13.35 5.21
N LYS A 10 7.24 -13.72 5.66
CA LYS A 10 8.38 -14.04 4.78
C LYS A 10 8.11 -15.27 3.91
N LEU A 11 7.61 -16.35 4.52
CA LEU A 11 7.24 -17.58 3.80
C LEU A 11 6.23 -17.30 2.70
N LEU A 12 5.19 -16.51 3.01
CA LEU A 12 4.19 -16.15 2.02
C LEU A 12 4.76 -15.25 0.93
N THR A 13 5.60 -14.28 1.28
CA THR A 13 6.26 -13.42 0.28
C THR A 13 7.08 -14.25 -0.71
N SER A 14 7.90 -15.20 -0.22
CA SER A 14 8.68 -16.09 -1.07
C SER A 14 7.79 -16.96 -1.96
N PHE A 15 6.74 -17.57 -1.39
CA PHE A 15 5.81 -18.42 -2.13
C PHE A 15 5.10 -17.68 -3.27
N ILE A 16 4.59 -16.47 -3.01
CA ILE A 16 3.94 -15.66 -4.05
C ILE A 16 4.95 -15.29 -5.14
N LEU A 17 6.15 -14.87 -4.74
CA LEU A 17 7.15 -14.42 -5.70
C LEU A 17 7.55 -15.57 -6.63
N GLU A 18 7.70 -16.78 -6.12
CA GLU A 18 7.95 -17.98 -6.92
C GLU A 18 6.86 -18.20 -7.97
N ILE A 19 5.58 -18.16 -7.56
CA ILE A 19 4.44 -18.32 -8.47
C ILE A 19 4.45 -17.23 -9.56
N ILE A 20 4.68 -15.97 -9.17
CA ILE A 20 4.69 -14.85 -10.12
C ILE A 20 5.84 -15.00 -11.12
N MET A 21 7.03 -15.40 -10.65
CA MET A 21 8.19 -15.56 -11.50
C MET A 21 8.06 -16.75 -12.46
N GLU A 22 7.40 -17.84 -12.03
CA GLU A 22 7.07 -18.97 -12.89
C GLU A 22 6.04 -18.60 -13.96
N ALA A 23 4.97 -17.91 -13.57
CA ALA A 23 3.89 -17.52 -14.48
C ALA A 23 4.28 -16.38 -15.44
N PHE A 24 5.15 -15.47 -15.02
CA PHE A 24 5.53 -14.25 -15.73
C PHE A 24 7.05 -14.02 -15.70
N PRO A 25 7.80 -14.78 -16.53
CA PRO A 25 9.26 -14.63 -16.65
C PRO A 25 9.66 -13.25 -17.22
N GLU A 26 10.94 -12.90 -17.12
CA GLU A 26 11.45 -11.57 -17.50
C GLU A 26 11.17 -11.18 -18.97
N ASN A 27 11.11 -12.16 -19.87
CA ASN A 27 10.86 -11.95 -21.30
C ASN A 27 9.36 -11.93 -21.66
N THR A 28 8.47 -11.79 -20.68
CA THR A 28 7.02 -11.67 -20.93
C THR A 28 6.73 -10.38 -21.70
N GLU A 29 6.09 -10.49 -22.87
CA GLU A 29 5.69 -9.32 -23.67
C GLU A 29 4.30 -8.83 -23.28
N TYR A 30 4.16 -7.51 -23.11
CA TYR A 30 2.89 -6.86 -22.76
C TYR A 30 2.41 -5.94 -23.88
N VAL A 31 1.64 -6.47 -24.83
CA VAL A 31 1.26 -5.76 -26.07
C VAL A 31 -0.16 -5.21 -26.02
N THR A 32 -1.13 -5.98 -25.56
CA THR A 32 -2.54 -5.54 -25.57
C THR A 32 -2.85 -4.64 -24.37
N HIS A 33 -4.01 -3.97 -24.41
CA HIS A 33 -4.50 -3.21 -23.26
C HIS A 33 -4.58 -4.07 -21.98
N VAL A 34 -5.10 -5.30 -22.10
CA VAL A 34 -5.18 -6.24 -20.98
C VAL A 34 -3.78 -6.62 -20.50
N ASP A 35 -2.82 -6.76 -21.40
CA ASP A 35 -1.45 -7.09 -21.00
C ASP A 35 -0.77 -5.92 -20.29
N LYS A 36 -1.03 -4.65 -20.67
CA LYS A 36 -0.54 -3.49 -19.92
C LYS A 36 -1.12 -3.40 -18.51
N LEU A 37 -2.37 -3.84 -18.30
CA LEU A 37 -2.95 -3.96 -16.95
C LEU A 37 -2.27 -5.08 -16.14
N LYS A 38 -1.93 -6.20 -16.79
CA LYS A 38 -1.15 -7.28 -16.14
C LYS A 38 0.24 -6.78 -15.78
N GLU A 39 0.92 -6.08 -16.68
CA GLU A 39 2.26 -5.53 -16.46
C GLU A 39 2.30 -4.64 -15.22
N ALA A 40 1.31 -3.74 -15.06
CA ALA A 40 1.18 -2.89 -13.89
C ALA A 40 1.05 -3.70 -12.60
N THR A 41 0.18 -4.70 -12.61
CA THR A 41 -0.08 -5.56 -11.44
C THR A 41 1.15 -6.39 -11.08
N ILE A 42 1.76 -7.04 -12.06
CA ILE A 42 2.90 -7.95 -11.88
C ILE A 42 4.13 -7.16 -11.42
N THR A 43 4.43 -6.03 -12.06
CA THR A 43 5.57 -5.18 -11.67
C THR A 43 5.39 -4.66 -10.25
N GLY A 44 4.20 -4.15 -9.92
CA GLY A 44 3.88 -3.70 -8.57
C GLY A 44 4.06 -4.83 -7.54
N MET A 45 3.61 -6.05 -7.84
CA MET A 45 3.77 -7.20 -6.96
C MET A 45 5.23 -7.64 -6.82
N LYS A 46 5.99 -7.78 -7.92
CA LYS A 46 7.41 -8.18 -7.87
C LYS A 46 8.21 -7.23 -6.97
N CYS A 47 8.07 -5.93 -7.19
CA CYS A 47 8.74 -4.93 -6.37
C CYS A 47 8.26 -4.97 -4.90
N LYS A 48 6.94 -5.16 -4.66
CA LYS A 48 6.38 -5.30 -3.30
C LYS A 48 6.96 -6.48 -2.53
N LEU A 49 7.20 -7.57 -3.24
CA LEU A 49 7.73 -8.81 -2.70
C LEU A 49 9.26 -8.80 -2.59
N GLY A 50 9.92 -7.70 -2.98
CA GLY A 50 11.36 -7.53 -2.85
C GLY A 50 12.18 -8.20 -3.95
N GLU A 51 11.60 -8.42 -5.12
CA GLU A 51 12.32 -8.97 -6.27
C GLU A 51 13.41 -7.99 -6.74
N GLU A 52 14.67 -8.44 -6.75
CA GLU A 52 15.84 -7.59 -6.91
C GLU A 52 15.87 -6.87 -8.26
N GLY A 53 15.49 -7.56 -9.34
CA GLY A 53 15.42 -6.99 -10.70
C GLY A 53 14.42 -5.85 -10.80
N CYS A 54 13.23 -6.00 -10.22
CA CYS A 54 12.20 -4.98 -10.18
C CYS A 54 12.66 -3.76 -9.37
N LEU A 55 13.29 -3.98 -8.21
CA LEU A 55 13.82 -2.88 -7.39
C LEU A 55 14.94 -2.12 -8.10
N ALA A 56 15.85 -2.83 -8.79
CA ALA A 56 16.92 -2.22 -9.57
C ALA A 56 16.35 -1.43 -10.76
N LEU A 57 15.34 -1.96 -11.46
CA LEU A 57 14.63 -1.27 -12.55
C LEU A 57 13.97 0.01 -12.04
N ALA A 58 13.21 -0.08 -10.94
CA ALA A 58 12.51 1.04 -10.34
C ALA A 58 13.50 2.17 -9.95
N LYS A 59 14.60 1.82 -9.28
CA LYS A 59 15.65 2.78 -8.91
C LYS A 59 16.24 3.45 -10.15
N LYS A 60 16.64 2.67 -11.16
CA LYS A 60 17.23 3.20 -12.39
C LYS A 60 16.28 4.15 -13.12
N GLN A 61 15.02 3.76 -13.34
CA GLN A 61 14.07 4.59 -14.08
C GLN A 61 13.63 5.82 -13.30
N PHE A 62 13.56 5.72 -11.96
CA PHE A 62 13.34 6.88 -11.11
C PHE A 62 14.51 7.88 -11.19
N ASP A 63 15.75 7.38 -11.21
CA ASP A 63 16.94 8.21 -11.42
C ASP A 63 16.97 8.85 -12.82
N ASP A 64 16.55 8.13 -13.86
CA ASP A 64 16.42 8.66 -15.21
C ASP A 64 15.34 9.75 -15.28
N PHE A 65 14.22 9.57 -14.57
CA PHE A 65 13.20 10.61 -14.44
C PHE A 65 13.76 11.86 -13.74
N ARG A 66 14.39 11.70 -12.57
CA ARG A 66 14.95 12.81 -11.82
C ARG A 66 16.02 13.59 -12.58
N ASN A 67 16.96 12.88 -13.22
CA ASN A 67 18.16 13.50 -13.77
C ASN A 67 18.03 13.90 -15.25
N LYS A 68 17.11 13.24 -15.98
CA LYS A 68 16.98 13.40 -17.44
C LYS A 68 15.55 13.74 -17.88
N ASN A 69 14.60 13.80 -16.94
CA ASN A 69 13.18 14.01 -17.23
C ASN A 69 12.59 12.95 -18.18
N ILE A 70 13.08 11.71 -18.08
CA ILE A 70 12.58 10.57 -18.86
C ILE A 70 11.54 9.84 -18.00
N LEU A 71 10.27 9.90 -18.40
CA LEU A 71 9.20 9.19 -17.71
C LEU A 71 9.25 7.68 -17.98
N PRO A 72 8.96 6.84 -16.99
CA PRO A 72 8.76 5.42 -17.20
C PRO A 72 7.52 5.16 -18.07
N GLU A 73 7.37 3.94 -18.57
CA GLU A 73 6.11 3.55 -19.22
C GLU A 73 4.94 3.63 -18.24
N LEU A 74 3.77 4.07 -18.73
CA LEU A 74 2.59 4.29 -17.89
C LEU A 74 2.16 3.05 -17.09
N SER A 75 2.34 1.85 -17.64
CA SER A 75 1.99 0.60 -16.96
C SER A 75 2.83 0.36 -15.70
N ILE A 76 4.10 0.77 -15.69
CA ILE A 76 5.01 0.55 -14.57
C ILE A 76 5.28 1.80 -13.74
N GLN A 77 4.74 2.95 -14.16
CA GLN A 77 5.05 4.27 -13.57
C GLN A 77 4.84 4.31 -12.05
N ASP A 78 3.72 3.80 -11.55
CA ASP A 78 3.42 3.80 -10.12
C ASP A 78 4.42 2.94 -9.33
N ALA A 79 4.80 1.78 -9.87
CA ALA A 79 5.81 0.91 -9.26
C ALA A 79 7.20 1.58 -9.29
N VAL A 80 7.59 2.16 -10.43
CA VAL A 80 8.87 2.86 -10.58
C VAL A 80 8.97 4.01 -9.58
N PHE A 81 7.95 4.85 -9.46
CA PHE A 81 8.00 5.97 -8.52
C PHE A 81 7.95 5.51 -7.06
N CYS A 82 7.05 4.59 -6.72
CA CYS A 82 6.91 4.08 -5.36
C CYS A 82 8.21 3.42 -4.86
N TYR A 83 8.74 2.46 -5.63
CA TYR A 83 9.92 1.68 -5.21
C TYR A 83 11.24 2.39 -5.50
N GLY A 84 11.29 3.29 -6.49
CA GLY A 84 12.42 4.19 -6.70
C GLY A 84 12.59 5.16 -5.54
N LEU A 85 11.51 5.84 -5.12
CA LEU A 85 11.53 6.75 -3.97
C LEU A 85 11.82 6.00 -2.68
N LYS A 86 11.15 4.86 -2.44
CA LYS A 86 11.35 4.05 -1.24
C LYS A 86 12.80 3.58 -1.06
N ASN A 87 13.53 3.33 -2.14
CA ASN A 87 14.92 2.88 -2.14
C ASN A 87 15.92 3.99 -2.54
N SER A 88 15.51 5.25 -2.39
CA SER A 88 16.35 6.42 -2.69
C SER A 88 17.47 6.58 -1.66
N ASP A 89 18.68 6.87 -2.14
CA ASP A 89 19.83 7.22 -1.30
C ASP A 89 19.77 8.69 -0.82
N ILE A 90 18.90 9.50 -1.39
CA ILE A 90 18.75 10.95 -1.14
C ILE A 90 17.26 11.32 -0.92
N LEU A 91 16.58 10.55 -0.08
CA LEU A 91 15.12 10.57 0.11
C LEU A 91 14.50 11.98 0.28
N GLN A 92 15.11 12.86 1.08
CA GLN A 92 14.61 14.22 1.30
C GLN A 92 14.61 15.04 -0.01
N HIS A 93 15.67 14.94 -0.81
CA HIS A 93 15.78 15.63 -2.09
C HIS A 93 14.75 15.08 -3.08
N ASP A 94 14.58 13.76 -3.13
CA ASP A 94 13.64 13.14 -4.06
C ASP A 94 12.18 13.43 -3.68
N TYR A 95 11.88 13.52 -2.38
CA TYR A 95 10.60 14.02 -1.87
C TYR A 95 10.32 15.44 -2.38
N GLU A 96 11.26 16.37 -2.21
CA GLU A 96 11.13 17.76 -2.67
C GLU A 96 10.98 17.87 -4.18
N PHE A 97 11.80 17.13 -4.94
CA PHE A 97 11.74 17.05 -6.40
C PHE A 97 10.34 16.63 -6.89
N LEU A 98 9.74 15.62 -6.25
CA LEU A 98 8.40 15.15 -6.61
C LEU A 98 7.31 16.17 -6.28
N LEU A 99 7.40 16.88 -5.15
CA LEU A 99 6.47 17.96 -4.83
C LEU A 99 6.57 19.11 -5.84
N ASP A 100 7.78 19.49 -6.26
CA ASP A 100 7.98 20.55 -7.26
C ASP A 100 7.52 20.11 -8.67
N THR A 101 7.63 18.81 -8.97
CA THR A 101 7.05 18.21 -10.17
C THR A 101 5.52 18.36 -10.18
N ILE A 102 4.84 18.08 -9.06
CA ILE A 102 3.38 18.25 -8.97
C ILE A 102 2.99 19.71 -9.24
N LYS A 103 3.75 20.69 -8.72
CA LYS A 103 3.45 22.11 -8.90
C LYS A 103 3.59 22.59 -10.34
N SER A 104 4.44 21.94 -11.13
CA SER A 104 4.79 22.37 -12.50
C SER A 104 4.09 21.58 -13.60
N THR A 105 3.66 20.34 -13.32
CA THR A 105 3.00 19.49 -14.31
C THR A 105 1.53 19.87 -14.55
N GLN A 106 1.06 19.70 -15.78
CA GLN A 106 -0.37 19.79 -16.13
C GLN A 106 -1.03 18.39 -16.23
N SER A 107 -0.25 17.32 -16.07
CA SER A 107 -0.75 15.95 -16.20
C SER A 107 -1.35 15.47 -14.88
N SER A 108 -2.68 15.38 -14.82
CA SER A 108 -3.39 14.82 -13.66
C SER A 108 -2.99 13.36 -13.37
N ALA A 109 -2.63 12.59 -14.40
CA ALA A 109 -2.15 11.23 -14.24
C ALA A 109 -0.79 11.21 -13.54
N LEU A 110 0.15 12.06 -13.97
CA LEU A 110 1.45 12.20 -13.32
C LEU A 110 1.31 12.67 -11.87
N THR A 111 0.46 13.67 -11.62
CA THR A 111 0.16 14.12 -10.25
C THR A 111 -0.32 12.96 -9.38
N THR A 112 -1.26 12.15 -9.87
CA THR A 112 -1.80 11.00 -9.12
C THR A 112 -0.72 9.97 -8.81
N SER A 113 0.08 9.57 -9.80
CA SER A 113 1.21 8.64 -9.60
C SER A 113 2.21 9.15 -8.55
N ILE A 114 2.51 10.44 -8.58
CA ILE A 114 3.44 11.04 -7.61
C ILE A 114 2.84 11.05 -6.20
N LEU A 115 1.55 11.40 -6.06
CA LEU A 115 0.89 11.36 -4.75
C LEU A 115 0.88 9.94 -4.16
N ILE A 116 0.64 8.93 -4.99
CA ILE A 116 0.74 7.52 -4.56
C ILE A 116 2.17 7.19 -4.13
N ALA A 117 3.17 7.58 -4.92
CA ALA A 117 4.58 7.30 -4.64
C ALA A 117 5.08 7.94 -3.34
N LEU A 118 4.68 9.18 -3.05
CA LEU A 118 5.03 9.88 -1.81
C LEU A 118 4.54 9.13 -0.56
N GLY A 119 3.42 8.38 -0.66
CA GLY A 119 2.96 7.50 0.42
C GLY A 119 3.84 6.25 0.64
N CYS A 120 4.70 5.89 -0.31
CA CYS A 120 5.56 4.72 -0.21
C CYS A 120 6.83 4.90 0.64
N MET A 121 7.13 6.15 1.05
CA MET A 121 8.29 6.44 1.90
C MET A 121 8.22 5.65 3.21
N GLU A 122 9.37 5.26 3.75
CA GLU A 122 9.49 4.61 5.07
C GLU A 122 10.13 5.53 6.12
N ASP A 123 9.95 6.85 5.96
CA ASP A 123 10.39 7.88 6.91
C ASP A 123 9.16 8.53 7.58
N GLU A 124 8.96 8.26 8.87
CA GLU A 124 7.78 8.72 9.61
C GLU A 124 7.64 10.25 9.63
N ARG A 125 8.75 10.98 9.64
CA ARG A 125 8.74 12.45 9.68
C ARG A 125 8.29 13.00 8.32
N LEU A 126 8.80 12.47 7.22
CA LEU A 126 8.37 12.85 5.88
C LEU A 126 6.92 12.48 5.61
N LEU A 127 6.47 11.29 6.04
CA LEU A 127 5.07 10.90 5.92
C LEU A 127 4.14 11.81 6.72
N LYS A 128 4.52 12.23 7.94
CA LYS A 128 3.75 13.21 8.72
C LYS A 128 3.68 14.56 8.02
N ASN A 129 4.82 15.07 7.54
CA ASN A 129 4.86 16.30 6.77
C ASN A 129 3.99 16.21 5.51
N TYR A 130 3.99 15.05 4.85
CA TYR A 130 3.18 14.79 3.67
C TYR A 130 1.68 14.77 3.97
N LEU A 131 1.27 14.13 5.07
CA LEU A 131 -0.10 14.17 5.57
C LEU A 131 -0.51 15.59 5.97
N ASP A 132 0.35 16.37 6.62
CA ASP A 132 0.07 17.76 6.99
C ASP A 132 -0.25 18.63 5.76
N LEU A 133 0.28 18.27 4.57
CA LEU A 133 -0.06 18.97 3.32
C LEU A 133 -1.54 18.86 2.95
N THR A 134 -2.26 17.85 3.45
CA THR A 134 -3.70 17.68 3.15
C THR A 134 -4.59 18.67 3.90
N LEU A 135 -4.04 19.35 4.91
CA LEU A 135 -4.76 20.31 5.74
C LEU A 135 -4.41 21.77 5.41
N ASP A 136 -3.39 22.02 4.59
CA ASP A 136 -3.02 23.38 4.20
C ASP A 136 -3.87 23.85 3.00
N PRO A 137 -4.74 24.86 3.18
CA PRO A 137 -5.60 25.36 2.11
C PRO A 137 -4.83 26.07 0.98
N LYS A 138 -3.52 26.34 1.16
CA LYS A 138 -2.67 26.98 0.15
C LYS A 138 -1.95 25.97 -0.76
N ILE A 139 -2.15 24.68 -0.54
CA ILE A 139 -1.40 23.63 -1.23
C ILE A 139 -2.05 23.22 -2.56
N PHE A 140 -1.19 22.70 -3.44
CA PHE A 140 -1.46 22.24 -4.81
C PHE A 140 -2.21 20.89 -4.90
N ILE A 141 -2.54 20.26 -3.77
CA ILE A 141 -3.28 18.99 -3.72
C ILE A 141 -4.77 19.32 -3.77
N ARG A 142 -5.46 18.78 -4.78
CA ARG A 142 -6.90 19.03 -4.96
C ARG A 142 -7.69 18.30 -3.87
N LYS A 143 -8.84 18.85 -3.48
CA LYS A 143 -9.75 18.22 -2.49
C LYS A 143 -10.05 16.74 -2.78
N GLN A 144 -10.25 16.39 -4.05
CA GLN A 144 -10.54 15.01 -4.48
C GLN A 144 -9.34 14.04 -4.33
N ASP A 145 -8.12 14.56 -4.20
CA ASP A 145 -6.91 13.76 -4.07
C ASP A 145 -6.50 13.57 -2.60
N LEU A 146 -7.17 14.22 -1.63
CA LEU A 146 -6.80 14.13 -0.21
C LEU A 146 -6.95 12.70 0.34
N GLN A 147 -7.95 11.94 -0.15
CA GLN A 147 -8.11 10.53 0.17
C GLN A 147 -6.99 9.68 -0.47
N VAL A 148 -6.53 10.02 -1.67
CA VAL A 148 -5.40 9.34 -2.33
C VAL A 148 -4.14 9.45 -1.48
N VAL A 149 -3.87 10.65 -0.95
CA VAL A 149 -2.72 10.89 -0.04
C VAL A 149 -2.79 9.98 1.19
N PHE A 150 -3.93 10.00 1.90
CA PHE A 150 -4.08 9.24 3.13
C PHE A 150 -3.98 7.73 2.87
N ASN A 151 -4.63 7.24 1.81
CA ASN A 151 -4.59 5.84 1.39
C ASN A 151 -3.17 5.39 1.04
N ALA A 152 -2.46 6.21 0.28
CA ALA A 152 -1.08 5.90 -0.12
C ALA A 152 -0.15 5.74 1.10
N VAL A 153 -0.32 6.55 2.14
CA VAL A 153 0.52 6.48 3.34
C VAL A 153 0.31 5.18 4.10
N TYR A 154 -0.94 4.79 4.42
CA TYR A 154 -1.14 3.59 5.24
C TYR A 154 -0.95 2.27 4.48
N PHE A 155 -1.13 2.26 3.15
CA PHE A 155 -1.21 1.01 2.39
C PHE A 155 0.15 0.32 2.21
N ASN A 156 1.22 1.11 2.18
CA ASN A 156 2.52 0.64 1.69
C ASN A 156 3.43 0.06 2.78
N ASN A 157 3.33 0.52 4.03
CA ASN A 157 4.19 0.05 5.11
C ASN A 157 3.63 0.36 6.52
N LYS A 158 4.19 -0.31 7.54
CA LYS A 158 3.76 -0.13 8.95
C LYS A 158 4.07 1.25 9.52
N VAL A 159 5.12 1.91 9.02
CA VAL A 159 5.48 3.28 9.42
C VAL A 159 4.35 4.24 9.03
N GLY A 160 3.78 4.05 7.85
CA GLY A 160 2.61 4.76 7.36
C GLY A 160 1.36 4.54 8.20
N VAL A 161 1.06 3.31 8.62
CA VAL A 161 -0.05 3.03 9.55
C VAL A 161 0.12 3.82 10.86
N SER A 162 1.33 3.83 11.42
CA SER A 162 1.63 4.62 12.63
C SER A 162 1.48 6.12 12.40
N ALA A 163 1.95 6.63 11.25
CA ALA A 163 1.81 8.03 10.87
C ALA A 163 0.34 8.44 10.74
N CYS A 164 -0.48 7.64 10.04
CA CYS A 164 -1.92 7.85 9.89
C CYS A 164 -2.67 7.84 11.23
N LEU A 165 -2.36 6.90 12.14
CA LEU A 165 -2.95 6.90 13.49
C LEU A 165 -2.61 8.19 14.26
N GLY A 166 -1.34 8.60 14.22
CA GLY A 166 -0.89 9.83 14.89
C GLY A 166 -1.48 11.09 14.26
N PHE A 167 -1.74 11.08 12.96
CA PHE A 167 -2.37 12.18 12.23
C PHE A 167 -3.87 12.28 12.56
N LEU A 168 -4.60 11.15 12.52
CA LEU A 168 -6.01 11.10 12.93
C LEU A 168 -6.20 11.52 14.40
N GLU A 169 -5.34 11.06 15.32
CA GLU A 169 -5.43 11.42 16.74
C GLU A 169 -5.32 12.93 16.97
N LYS A 170 -4.61 13.66 16.10
CA LYS A 170 -4.38 15.10 16.25
C LYS A 170 -5.37 15.94 15.44
N ASN A 171 -5.69 15.51 14.23
CA ASN A 171 -6.23 16.38 13.19
C ASN A 171 -7.61 15.95 12.67
N LEU A 172 -8.32 15.00 13.32
CA LEU A 172 -9.58 14.48 12.77
C LEU A 172 -10.62 15.57 12.51
N LYS A 173 -10.70 16.60 13.37
CA LYS A 173 -11.63 17.73 13.19
C LYS A 173 -11.29 18.56 11.96
N GLU A 174 -10.00 18.83 11.77
CA GLU A 174 -9.48 19.58 10.63
C GLU A 174 -9.66 18.77 9.33
N MET A 175 -9.41 17.45 9.40
CA MET A 175 -9.69 16.53 8.29
C MET A 175 -11.17 16.54 7.92
N ASP A 176 -12.07 16.52 8.90
CA ASP A 176 -13.51 16.56 8.64
C ASP A 176 -13.90 17.79 7.81
N VAL A 177 -13.33 18.96 8.12
CA VAL A 177 -13.55 20.18 7.33
C VAL A 177 -12.87 20.14 5.96
N ALA A 178 -11.61 19.69 5.89
CA ALA A 178 -10.82 19.70 4.66
C ALA A 178 -11.31 18.67 3.63
N TYR A 179 -11.78 17.51 4.09
CA TYR A 179 -12.30 16.40 3.30
C TYR A 179 -13.80 16.58 2.98
N ASP A 180 -14.25 17.83 2.99
CA ASP A 180 -15.59 18.30 2.59
C ASP A 180 -16.76 17.84 3.49
N GLY A 181 -16.48 17.53 4.77
CA GLY A 181 -17.48 17.29 5.80
C GLY A 181 -18.36 16.05 5.60
N GLY A 182 -18.08 15.20 4.60
CA GLY A 182 -18.92 14.06 4.21
C GLY A 182 -18.12 12.83 3.78
N ASN A 183 -18.84 11.80 3.27
CA ASN A 183 -18.48 10.42 2.90
C ASN A 183 -17.00 10.00 2.77
N GLN A 184 -16.08 10.88 2.35
CA GLN A 184 -14.65 10.60 2.28
C GLN A 184 -14.06 10.24 3.65
N LEU A 185 -14.31 11.01 4.72
CA LEU A 185 -13.75 10.67 6.04
C LEU A 185 -14.38 9.39 6.59
N TYR A 186 -15.70 9.24 6.46
CA TYR A 186 -16.40 8.00 6.82
C TYR A 186 -15.79 6.76 6.14
N GLY A 187 -15.63 6.78 4.82
CA GLY A 187 -15.06 5.66 4.05
C GLY A 187 -13.60 5.41 4.40
N LEU A 188 -12.81 6.47 4.52
CA LEU A 188 -11.40 6.41 4.89
C LEU A 188 -11.19 5.74 6.26
N LEU A 189 -12.02 6.04 7.25
CA LEU A 189 -11.90 5.40 8.57
C LEU A 189 -12.13 3.88 8.49
N ILE A 190 -13.08 3.44 7.67
CA ILE A 190 -13.39 2.02 7.46
C ILE A 190 -12.24 1.33 6.71
N ASP A 191 -11.81 1.92 5.59
CA ASP A 191 -10.73 1.38 4.77
C ASP A 191 -9.43 1.29 5.58
N PHE A 192 -9.13 2.30 6.39
CA PHE A 192 -7.95 2.32 7.25
C PHE A 192 -8.01 1.25 8.35
N ALA A 193 -9.19 0.98 8.91
CA ALA A 193 -9.38 -0.05 9.93
C ALA A 193 -8.94 -1.44 9.43
N SER A 194 -9.10 -1.71 8.12
CA SER A 194 -8.68 -2.98 7.49
C SER A 194 -7.17 -3.24 7.57
N LYS A 195 -6.35 -2.21 7.83
CA LYS A 195 -4.89 -2.29 7.88
C LYS A 195 -4.33 -2.36 9.29
N LEU A 196 -5.17 -2.23 10.32
CA LEU A 196 -4.75 -2.37 11.70
C LEU A 196 -4.54 -3.85 12.02
N SER A 197 -3.33 -4.18 12.46
CA SER A 197 -2.87 -5.57 12.61
C SER A 197 -2.38 -5.89 14.02
N THR A 198 -1.98 -4.87 14.79
CA THR A 198 -1.45 -5.03 16.15
C THR A 198 -2.45 -4.59 17.22
N PRO A 199 -2.38 -5.16 18.44
CA PRO A 199 -3.22 -4.72 19.56
C PRO A 199 -3.07 -3.23 19.87
N GLU A 200 -1.88 -2.67 19.69
CA GLU A 200 -1.59 -1.26 19.96
C GLU A 200 -2.24 -0.33 18.93
N GLU A 201 -2.18 -0.69 17.64
CA GLU A 201 -2.89 0.04 16.57
C GLU A 201 -4.40 0.04 16.80
N VAL A 202 -4.97 -1.13 17.14
CA VAL A 202 -6.39 -1.27 17.47
C VAL A 202 -6.77 -0.42 18.69
N ARG A 203 -5.95 -0.43 19.74
CA ARG A 203 -6.17 0.37 20.95
C ARG A 203 -6.17 1.86 20.63
N LYS A 204 -5.22 2.34 19.81
CA LYS A 204 -5.17 3.74 19.34
C LYS A 204 -6.42 4.09 18.55
N MET A 205 -6.83 3.26 17.60
CA MET A 205 -8.03 3.52 16.80
C MET A 205 -9.30 3.59 17.67
N LYS A 206 -9.48 2.66 18.61
CA LYS A 206 -10.61 2.70 19.57
C LYS A 206 -10.61 3.99 20.42
N LYS A 207 -9.42 4.46 20.84
CA LYS A 207 -9.28 5.74 21.56
C LYS A 207 -9.66 6.93 20.67
N ILE A 208 -9.27 6.94 19.40
CA ILE A 208 -9.64 8.01 18.43
C ILE A 208 -11.16 8.04 18.28
N LEU A 209 -11.80 6.89 18.05
CA LEU A 209 -13.26 6.79 17.94
C LEU A 209 -13.99 7.30 19.18
N GLU A 210 -13.44 7.06 20.39
CA GLU A 210 -14.03 7.58 21.63
C GLU A 210 -13.80 9.08 21.81
N THR A 211 -12.61 9.56 21.46
CA THR A 211 -12.24 10.98 21.57
C THR A 211 -13.11 11.87 20.68
N TYR A 212 -13.43 11.37 19.48
CA TYR A 212 -14.23 12.09 18.49
C TYR A 212 -15.64 11.52 18.33
N LYS A 213 -16.21 10.90 19.38
CA LYS A 213 -17.53 10.26 19.32
C LYS A 213 -18.70 11.19 18.95
N ASP A 214 -18.52 12.50 19.11
CA ASP A 214 -19.54 13.50 18.77
C ASP A 214 -19.42 13.98 17.31
N ASN A 215 -18.37 13.56 16.58
CA ASN A 215 -18.23 13.84 15.15
C ASN A 215 -19.15 12.91 14.34
N GLU A 216 -19.92 13.48 13.40
CA GLU A 216 -20.92 12.76 12.62
C GLU A 216 -20.31 11.62 11.80
N ASN A 217 -19.21 11.87 11.07
CA ASN A 217 -18.52 10.84 10.28
C ASN A 217 -17.98 9.71 11.17
N VAL A 218 -17.48 10.03 12.37
CA VAL A 218 -17.04 9.02 13.35
C VAL A 218 -18.21 8.19 13.87
N GLN A 219 -19.36 8.80 14.17
CA GLN A 219 -20.56 8.07 14.60
C GLN A 219 -21.03 7.09 13.54
N LEU A 220 -21.10 7.54 12.28
CA LEU A 220 -21.51 6.71 11.14
C LEU A 220 -20.52 5.57 10.89
N ALA A 221 -19.21 5.82 11.00
CA ALA A 221 -18.19 4.81 10.72
C ALA A 221 -17.98 3.81 11.87
N ARG A 222 -18.36 4.15 13.11
CA ARG A 222 -17.93 3.44 14.32
C ARG A 222 -18.21 1.94 14.29
N SER A 223 -19.43 1.51 13.93
CA SER A 223 -19.76 0.08 13.89
C SER A 223 -18.89 -0.64 12.86
N SER A 224 -18.89 -0.15 11.61
CA SER A 224 -18.12 -0.73 10.50
C SER A 224 -16.62 -0.83 10.81
N VAL A 225 -16.05 0.18 11.47
CA VAL A 225 -14.64 0.16 11.90
C VAL A 225 -14.40 -0.93 12.93
N LEU A 226 -15.25 -1.03 13.97
CA LEU A 226 -15.11 -2.04 15.02
C LEU A 226 -15.33 -3.45 14.49
N ASP A 227 -16.32 -3.63 13.62
CA ASP A 227 -16.64 -4.90 12.96
C ASP A 227 -15.50 -5.34 12.04
N THR A 228 -14.87 -4.41 11.31
CA THR A 228 -13.69 -4.70 10.48
C THR A 228 -12.51 -5.16 11.33
N ILE A 229 -12.23 -4.47 12.44
CA ILE A 229 -11.17 -4.84 13.39
C ILE A 229 -11.42 -6.24 13.97
N GLU A 230 -12.66 -6.51 14.39
CA GLU A 230 -13.03 -7.79 14.99
C GLU A 230 -12.94 -8.92 13.96
N THR A 231 -13.44 -8.69 12.74
CA THR A 231 -13.37 -9.66 11.64
C THR A 231 -11.92 -10.03 11.33
N ASN A 232 -11.02 -9.03 11.23
CA ASN A 232 -9.60 -9.27 10.99
C ASN A 232 -8.94 -10.04 12.15
N HIS A 233 -9.29 -9.70 13.39
CA HIS A 233 -8.80 -10.38 14.57
C HIS A 233 -9.24 -11.86 14.60
N GLN A 234 -10.52 -12.10 14.34
CA GLN A 234 -11.10 -13.44 14.33
C GLN A 234 -10.52 -14.29 13.19
N TRP A 235 -10.37 -13.72 11.99
CA TRP A 235 -9.72 -14.41 10.87
C TRP A 235 -8.31 -14.88 11.23
N LYS A 236 -7.53 -14.05 11.93
CA LYS A 236 -6.17 -14.40 12.36
C LYS A 236 -6.17 -15.57 13.35
N ILE A 237 -7.15 -15.63 14.25
CA ILE A 237 -7.32 -16.73 15.20
C ILE A 237 -7.70 -18.02 14.46
N ASP A 238 -8.68 -17.94 13.57
CA ASP A 238 -9.26 -19.12 12.92
C ASP A 238 -8.30 -19.74 11.90
N TYR A 239 -7.62 -18.92 11.10
CA TYR A 239 -6.86 -19.40 9.93
C TYR A 239 -5.35 -19.19 10.03
N GLY A 240 -4.85 -18.40 11.00
CA GLY A 240 -3.44 -18.04 11.05
C GLY A 240 -2.49 -19.23 11.20
N LYS A 241 -2.84 -20.20 12.05
CA LYS A 241 -2.06 -21.42 12.23
C LYS A 241 -2.07 -22.30 10.97
N GLU A 242 -3.25 -22.51 10.38
CA GLU A 242 -3.39 -23.33 9.18
C GLU A 242 -2.59 -22.75 8.01
N LEU A 243 -2.66 -21.43 7.80
CA LEU A 243 -1.86 -20.75 6.80
C LEU A 243 -0.36 -20.99 7.00
N LYS A 244 0.13 -20.85 8.23
CA LYS A 244 1.54 -21.09 8.56
C LYS A 244 1.94 -22.54 8.26
N ASP A 245 1.12 -23.50 8.68
CA ASP A 245 1.38 -24.94 8.46
C ASP A 245 1.44 -25.28 6.96
N VAL A 246 0.56 -24.71 6.13
CA VAL A 246 0.55 -24.92 4.67
C VAL A 246 1.81 -24.35 4.02
N LEU A 247 2.18 -23.11 4.38
CA LEU A 247 3.37 -22.45 3.82
C LEU A 247 4.65 -23.17 4.22
N GLN A 248 4.76 -23.61 5.47
CA GLN A 248 5.90 -24.40 5.92
C GLN A 248 5.99 -25.72 5.14
N LYS A 249 4.88 -26.46 4.98
CA LYS A 249 4.90 -27.72 4.19
C LYS A 249 5.35 -27.51 2.75
N HIS A 250 4.91 -26.43 2.11
CA HIS A 250 5.32 -26.11 0.74
C HIS A 250 6.86 -25.98 0.63
N VAL A 251 7.48 -25.20 1.53
CA VAL A 251 8.94 -25.03 1.57
C VAL A 251 9.68 -26.35 1.79
N HIS A 252 9.15 -27.24 2.64
CA HIS A 252 9.76 -28.57 2.84
C HIS A 252 9.62 -29.46 1.59
N SER A 253 8.52 -29.36 0.84
CA SER A 253 8.28 -30.15 -0.37
C SER A 253 9.01 -29.65 -1.61
N ALA A 254 9.34 -28.36 -1.67
CA ALA A 254 10.11 -27.73 -2.75
C ALA A 254 11.62 -28.06 -2.71
N GLN A 255 12.06 -28.87 -1.73
CA GLN A 255 13.38 -29.50 -1.75
C GLN A 255 13.48 -30.48 -2.95
N PRO A 256 14.69 -30.70 -3.54
CA PRO A 256 14.88 -30.97 -4.98
C PRO A 256 14.31 -32.28 -5.56
N ASN A 257 13.51 -33.05 -4.81
CA ASN A 257 13.02 -34.37 -5.21
C ASN A 257 11.48 -34.50 -5.30
N HIS A 258 10.69 -33.43 -5.21
CA HIS A 258 9.23 -33.56 -5.35
C HIS A 258 8.58 -32.44 -6.18
N HIS A 259 8.15 -32.77 -7.40
CA HIS A 259 7.22 -31.95 -8.16
C HIS A 259 5.83 -32.02 -7.54
N LEU A 260 5.28 -30.90 -7.07
CA LEU A 260 3.90 -30.82 -6.56
C LEU A 260 2.92 -30.51 -7.71
N GLY A 261 1.85 -31.30 -7.78
CA GLY A 261 0.84 -31.21 -8.83
C GLY A 261 -0.12 -30.01 -8.71
N ASN A 262 -0.63 -29.59 -9.87
CA ASN A 262 -1.41 -28.38 -10.20
C ASN A 262 -2.66 -28.04 -9.37
N THR A 263 -3.06 -28.82 -8.36
CA THR A 263 -4.39 -28.67 -7.72
C THR A 263 -4.41 -27.70 -6.53
N ILE A 264 -3.27 -27.44 -5.88
CA ILE A 264 -3.18 -26.50 -4.73
C ILE A 264 -3.14 -25.04 -5.19
N TYR A 265 -2.66 -24.78 -6.41
CA TYR A 265 -2.47 -23.45 -6.98
C TYR A 265 -3.79 -22.66 -7.19
N ILE A 266 -4.88 -23.34 -7.52
CA ILE A 266 -6.14 -22.68 -7.92
C ILE A 266 -6.94 -22.16 -6.72
N CYS A 267 -6.93 -22.87 -5.59
CA CYS A 267 -7.67 -22.45 -4.39
C CYS A 267 -6.99 -21.29 -3.64
N PHE A 268 -5.65 -21.21 -3.66
CA PHE A 268 -4.94 -20.07 -3.07
C PHE A 268 -5.06 -18.79 -3.91
N PHE A 269 -5.12 -18.90 -5.24
CA PHE A 269 -5.26 -17.75 -6.14
C PHE A 269 -6.57 -16.97 -5.91
N MET A 270 -7.67 -17.64 -5.53
CA MET A 270 -8.95 -16.97 -5.25
C MET A 270 -8.99 -16.24 -3.89
N LEU A 271 -8.26 -16.72 -2.88
CA LEU A 271 -8.05 -15.98 -1.62
C LEU A 271 -7.16 -14.75 -1.83
N PHE A 272 -6.24 -14.81 -2.80
CA PHE A 272 -5.32 -13.72 -3.14
C PHE A 272 -5.98 -12.50 -3.76
N ILE A 273 -6.97 -12.70 -4.64
CA ILE A 273 -7.62 -11.60 -5.36
C ILE A 273 -8.48 -10.74 -4.41
N ASN A 274 -9.13 -11.33 -3.40
CA ASN A 274 -9.94 -10.55 -2.44
C ASN A 274 -9.12 -9.80 -1.39
N ILE A 275 -7.89 -10.23 -1.09
CA ILE A 275 -7.02 -9.55 -0.10
C ILE A 275 -6.20 -8.40 -0.75
N PHE A 276 -6.04 -8.40 -2.08
CA PHE A 276 -5.16 -7.46 -2.78
C PHE A 276 -5.75 -6.73 -4.00
N MET A 277 -6.91 -7.14 -4.52
CA MET A 277 -7.49 -6.54 -5.73
C MET A 277 -8.81 -5.79 -5.48
N VAL A 278 -9.27 -5.77 -4.23
CA VAL A 278 -10.25 -4.80 -3.72
C VAL A 278 -9.51 -4.07 -2.60
N PHE A 279 -9.47 -2.73 -2.65
CA PHE A 279 -8.68 -1.77 -1.85
C PHE A 279 -7.32 -1.38 -2.40
#